data_AF-E5AV61-F1
#
_entry.id   AF-E5AV61-F1
#
_cell.length_a   1.000
_cell.length_b   1.000
_cell.length_c   1.000
_cell.angle_alpha   90.00
_cell.angle_beta   90.00
_cell.angle_gamma   90.00
#
_symmetry.space_group_name_H-M   'P 1'
#
loop_
_entity.id
_entity.type
_entity.pdbx_description
1 polymer ?
#
loop_
_entity_poly.entity_id
_entity_poly.type
_entity_poly.pdbx_seq_one_letter_code
_entity_poly.pdbx_strand_id
1 'polypeptide(L)'
;MRRSTNCSMRWMARSPIRRSMSSRLRRCANIWKRCRIASKAEAFKRIYAAAQRIPKDGVQIQKALLLHSLRDFHWSHRDELFDFAYARAQRRAPEEENVWTELAESLGSLLFGSPEFVERYQALVARLASLRVSEQAELIPVLCLRMIHFGGSDDPRPELYAVLFGQALQLPPSVQGASVGMLASFIWVLPQAERLAPYTQLRDVALSLPDEQLGVALRGLPEGLTRLPSEHHAHELQLLEPALLRVLPAQRAQVALGLLMYAYSLDDALVKWVWQQGLSLLNGAGEAALCNVLSRLRGAGWLNNLNDHQWNIAKGEITRFMEANQFSEPARARIQDSVPWLRSRAH
;
A
#
# COMPACT_ATOMS: atom_id res chain seq x y z
N MET A 1 19.93 -22.76 -23.44
CA MET A 1 19.20 -22.30 -22.24
C MET A 1 20.15 -21.64 -21.24
N ARG A 2 20.39 -20.34 -21.41
CA ARG A 2 21.06 -19.46 -20.44
C ARG A 2 20.38 -18.11 -20.58
N ARG A 3 19.76 -17.60 -19.51
CA ARG A 3 19.50 -16.19 -19.16
C ARG A 3 18.33 -16.10 -18.17
N SER A 4 18.66 -15.96 -16.88
CA SER A 4 17.91 -15.15 -15.91
C SER A 4 18.74 -15.02 -14.63
N THR A 5 19.68 -14.06 -14.61
CA THR A 5 20.48 -13.72 -13.41
C THR A 5 20.61 -12.21 -13.20
N ASN A 6 19.69 -11.40 -13.72
CA ASN A 6 19.84 -9.95 -13.74
C ASN A 6 18.81 -9.14 -12.93
N CYS A 7 18.31 -9.67 -11.80
CA CYS A 7 17.34 -8.94 -10.96
C CYS A 7 17.70 -8.70 -9.47
N SER A 8 18.78 -9.26 -8.91
CA SER A 8 18.91 -9.32 -7.44
C SER A 8 19.42 -8.03 -6.73
N MET A 9 19.86 -6.95 -7.40
CA MET A 9 20.32 -5.73 -6.68
C MET A 9 20.15 -4.39 -7.40
N ARG A 10 19.01 -4.12 -8.03
CA ARG A 10 18.68 -2.72 -8.43
C ARG A 10 18.18 -1.86 -7.27
N TRP A 11 17.79 -2.47 -6.15
CA TRP A 11 17.13 -1.79 -5.03
C TRP A 11 18.10 -1.03 -4.11
N MET A 12 19.32 -1.54 -3.90
CA MET A 12 20.37 -0.79 -3.18
C MET A 12 20.85 0.45 -3.95
N ALA A 13 20.67 0.50 -5.28
CA ALA A 13 21.12 1.62 -6.12
C ALA A 13 20.06 2.72 -6.31
N ARG A 14 18.81 2.49 -5.87
CA ARG A 14 17.65 3.39 -6.08
C ARG A 14 17.06 3.99 -4.80
N SER A 15 17.64 3.72 -3.64
CA SER A 15 17.23 4.35 -2.38
C SER A 15 17.64 5.84 -2.34
N PRO A 16 16.84 6.77 -1.76
CA PRO A 16 17.17 8.20 -1.66
C PRO A 16 18.45 8.51 -0.85
N ILE A 17 19.08 7.50 -0.26
CA ILE A 17 20.34 7.56 0.49
C ILE A 17 21.52 7.71 -0.49
N ARG A 18 21.54 8.78 -1.30
CA ARG A 18 22.63 9.05 -2.25
C ARG A 18 23.79 9.87 -1.67
N ARG A 19 23.75 10.24 -0.40
CA ARG A 19 24.85 10.99 0.25
C ARG A 19 25.22 10.48 1.64
N SER A 20 25.29 9.16 1.81
CA SER A 20 26.10 8.49 2.87
C SER A 20 25.89 6.97 2.84
N MET A 21 26.14 6.31 1.70
CA MET A 21 26.29 4.85 1.73
C MET A 21 27.73 4.51 2.14
N SER A 22 27.90 4.16 3.42
CA SER A 22 29.19 3.77 3.98
C SER A 22 29.81 2.60 3.20
N SER A 23 31.14 2.56 3.15
CA SER A 23 31.91 1.48 2.50
C SER A 23 31.55 0.08 3.00
N ARG A 24 30.93 -0.03 4.18
CA ARG A 24 30.46 -1.28 4.80
C ARG A 24 29.24 -1.86 4.08
N LEU A 25 28.26 -1.04 3.68
CA LEU A 25 27.07 -1.50 2.94
C LEU A 25 27.43 -2.08 1.57
N ARG A 26 28.42 -1.50 0.87
CA ARG A 26 28.92 -2.03 -0.42
C ARG A 26 29.65 -3.37 -0.26
N ARG A 27 30.38 -3.58 0.85
CA ARG A 27 31.00 -4.87 1.15
C ARG A 27 29.94 -5.95 1.43
N CYS A 28 28.90 -5.63 2.20
CA CYS A 28 27.78 -6.56 2.44
C CYS A 28 27.09 -6.98 1.13
N ALA A 29 26.84 -6.04 0.22
CA ALA A 29 26.27 -6.31 -1.10
C ALA A 29 27.17 -7.23 -1.95
N ASN A 30 28.48 -7.04 -1.92
CA ASN A 30 29.42 -7.86 -2.69
C ASN A 30 29.59 -9.28 -2.14
N ILE A 31 29.54 -9.46 -0.81
CA ILE A 31 29.53 -10.79 -0.17
C ILE A 31 28.25 -11.54 -0.55
N TRP A 32 27.10 -10.86 -0.49
CA TRP A 32 25.79 -11.45 -0.81
C TRP A 32 25.68 -11.96 -2.25
N LYS A 33 26.28 -11.26 -3.24
CA LYS A 33 26.28 -11.69 -4.64
C LYS A 33 27.08 -12.98 -4.89
N ARG A 34 27.99 -13.36 -4.00
CA ARG A 34 28.96 -14.46 -4.23
C ARG A 34 28.67 -15.74 -3.43
N CYS A 35 27.66 -15.76 -2.55
CA CYS A 35 27.33 -16.92 -1.72
C CYS A 35 26.38 -17.92 -2.41
N ARG A 36 26.58 -19.24 -2.18
CA ARG A 36 25.62 -20.33 -2.48
C ARG A 36 24.38 -20.19 -1.57
N ILE A 37 23.22 -20.73 -1.98
CA ILE A 37 21.92 -20.52 -1.28
C ILE A 37 21.96 -20.90 0.22
N ALA A 38 22.53 -22.04 0.59
CA ALA A 38 22.70 -22.43 2.01
C ALA A 38 23.64 -21.46 2.78
N SER A 39 24.66 -20.92 2.10
CA SER A 39 25.51 -19.88 2.71
C SER A 39 24.87 -18.49 2.69
N LYS A 40 23.77 -18.28 1.95
CA LYS A 40 22.99 -17.04 1.98
C LYS A 40 22.07 -16.94 3.20
N ALA A 41 21.46 -18.04 3.65
CA ALA A 41 20.60 -18.03 4.84
C ALA A 41 21.42 -17.73 6.10
N GLU A 42 22.56 -18.40 6.24
CA GLU A 42 23.52 -18.09 7.30
C GLU A 42 24.14 -16.69 7.15
N ALA A 43 24.41 -16.23 5.93
CA ALA A 43 24.83 -14.85 5.71
C ALA A 43 23.75 -13.83 6.13
N PHE A 44 22.47 -14.10 5.85
CA PHE A 44 21.35 -13.27 6.33
C PHE A 44 21.39 -13.17 7.84
N LYS A 45 21.39 -14.30 8.56
CA LYS A 45 21.38 -14.31 10.03
C LYS A 45 22.58 -13.56 10.61
N ARG A 46 23.78 -13.76 10.03
CA ARG A 46 25.01 -13.09 10.45
C ARG A 46 24.95 -11.58 10.22
N ILE A 47 24.54 -11.14 9.03
CA ILE A 47 24.44 -9.71 8.70
C ILE A 47 23.35 -9.07 9.57
N TYR A 48 22.20 -9.71 9.71
CA TYR A 48 21.09 -9.24 10.52
C TYR A 48 21.51 -9.08 11.99
N ALA A 49 22.17 -10.08 12.58
CA ALA A 49 22.69 -10.00 13.95
C ALA A 49 23.81 -8.96 14.11
N ALA A 50 24.72 -8.86 13.13
CA ALA A 50 25.78 -7.87 13.16
C ALA A 50 25.25 -6.43 13.06
N ALA A 51 24.16 -6.22 12.30
CA ALA A 51 23.52 -4.92 12.15
C ALA A 51 23.02 -4.36 13.48
N GLN A 52 22.64 -5.22 14.45
CA GLN A 52 22.23 -4.78 15.79
C GLN A 52 23.33 -3.98 16.52
N ARG A 53 24.60 -4.19 16.17
CA ARG A 53 25.76 -3.51 16.77
C ARG A 53 26.16 -2.24 16.02
N ILE A 54 25.43 -1.85 14.98
CA ILE A 54 25.71 -0.65 14.18
C ILE A 54 24.83 0.49 14.71
N PRO A 55 25.41 1.53 15.35
CA PRO A 55 24.62 2.66 15.82
C PRO A 55 23.93 3.39 14.66
N LYS A 56 22.68 3.83 14.89
CA LYS A 56 21.83 4.62 13.97
C LYS A 56 21.38 3.91 12.69
N ASP A 57 22.24 3.13 12.03
CA ASP A 57 21.91 2.49 10.74
C ASP A 57 21.51 1.02 10.87
N GLY A 58 21.74 0.41 12.04
CA GLY A 58 21.55 -1.02 12.26
C GLY A 58 20.13 -1.51 11.98
N VAL A 59 19.13 -0.77 12.45
CA VAL A 59 17.71 -1.12 12.26
C VAL A 59 17.31 -0.97 10.80
N GLN A 60 17.75 0.10 10.14
CA GLN A 60 17.49 0.32 8.71
C GLN A 60 18.06 -0.79 7.82
N ILE A 61 19.23 -1.34 8.17
CA ILE A 61 19.79 -2.51 7.50
C ILE A 61 18.90 -3.74 7.68
N GLN A 62 18.40 -3.98 8.90
CA GLN A 62 17.52 -5.11 9.17
C GLN A 62 16.17 -4.99 8.45
N LYS A 63 15.58 -3.79 8.45
CA LYS A 63 14.37 -3.45 7.68
C LYS A 63 14.55 -3.77 6.20
N ALA A 64 15.65 -3.29 5.61
CA ALA A 64 15.98 -3.55 4.21
C ALA A 64 16.20 -5.05 3.91
N LEU A 65 16.83 -5.80 4.83
CA LEU A 65 17.00 -7.24 4.68
C LEU A 65 15.66 -7.98 4.64
N LEU A 66 14.74 -7.65 5.56
CA LEU A 66 13.39 -8.24 5.59
C LEU A 66 12.62 -7.97 4.30
N LEU A 67 12.59 -6.71 3.86
CA LEU A 67 11.79 -6.30 2.70
C LEU A 67 12.34 -6.81 1.36
N HIS A 68 13.66 -6.98 1.23
CA HIS A 68 14.29 -7.20 -0.08
C HIS A 68 15.00 -8.55 -0.22
N SER A 69 15.33 -9.23 0.87
CA SER A 69 16.13 -10.46 0.80
C SER A 69 15.31 -11.72 0.96
N LEU A 70 14.23 -11.71 1.76
CA LEU A 70 13.44 -12.91 2.05
C LEU A 70 12.85 -13.57 0.79
N ARG A 71 12.43 -12.76 -0.18
CA ARG A 71 11.88 -13.25 -1.46
C ARG A 71 12.87 -14.05 -2.30
N ASP A 72 14.18 -13.84 -2.11
CA ASP A 72 15.24 -14.54 -2.85
C ASP A 72 15.51 -15.96 -2.32
N PHE A 73 14.90 -16.34 -1.19
CA PHE A 73 15.07 -17.66 -0.57
C PHE A 73 13.97 -18.64 -0.99
N HIS A 74 14.26 -19.94 -0.90
CA HIS A 74 13.25 -21.00 -0.96
C HIS A 74 12.31 -20.90 0.24
N TRP A 75 11.03 -21.29 0.08
CA TRP A 75 9.97 -21.08 1.09
C TRP A 75 10.35 -21.59 2.49
N SER A 76 10.92 -22.79 2.59
CA SER A 76 11.36 -23.39 3.86
C SER A 76 12.40 -22.56 4.62
N HIS A 77 13.25 -21.82 3.90
CA HIS A 77 14.20 -20.89 4.52
C HIS A 77 13.55 -19.55 4.84
N ARG A 78 12.45 -19.17 4.19
CA ARG A 78 11.76 -17.90 4.51
C ARG A 78 11.13 -17.99 5.89
N ASP A 79 10.49 -19.11 6.21
CA ASP A 79 9.91 -19.40 7.52
C ASP A 79 10.98 -19.30 8.62
N GLU A 80 12.10 -20.00 8.44
CA GLU A 80 13.22 -19.99 9.38
C GLU A 80 13.81 -18.57 9.59
N LEU A 81 13.98 -17.79 8.51
CA LEU A 81 14.54 -16.44 8.60
C LEU A 81 13.55 -15.43 9.17
N PHE A 82 12.25 -15.62 8.95
CA PHE A 82 11.19 -14.86 9.60
C PHE A 82 11.25 -15.08 11.12
N ASP A 83 11.22 -16.35 11.56
CA ASP A 83 11.21 -16.69 12.99
C ASP A 83 12.49 -16.20 13.69
N PHE A 84 13.62 -16.30 13.01
CA PHE A 84 14.88 -15.72 13.49
C PHE A 84 14.78 -14.20 13.70
N ALA A 85 14.25 -13.47 12.73
CA ALA A 85 14.11 -12.01 12.84
C ALA A 85 13.05 -11.61 13.88
N TYR A 86 11.95 -12.36 13.96
CA TYR A 86 10.90 -12.18 14.96
C TYR A 86 11.45 -12.34 16.38
N ALA A 87 12.17 -13.44 16.66
CA ALA A 87 12.79 -13.69 17.96
C ALA A 87 13.83 -12.62 18.35
N ARG A 88 14.50 -12.02 17.36
CA ARG A 88 15.42 -10.89 17.57
C ARG A 88 14.67 -9.60 17.90
N ALA A 89 13.59 -9.32 17.18
CA ALA A 89 12.76 -8.15 17.42
C ALA A 89 12.11 -8.21 18.81
N GLN A 90 11.72 -9.39 19.30
CA GLN A 90 11.13 -9.59 20.64
C GLN A 90 12.08 -9.20 21.78
N ARG A 91 13.39 -9.26 21.56
CA ARG A 91 14.40 -8.95 22.61
C ARG A 91 14.76 -7.47 22.69
N ARG A 92 14.19 -6.63 21.82
CA ARG A 92 14.43 -5.19 21.83
C ARG A 92 13.67 -4.54 22.98
N ALA A 93 14.25 -3.50 23.56
CA ALA A 93 13.52 -2.68 24.53
C ALA A 93 12.40 -1.90 23.82
N PRO A 94 11.27 -1.59 24.49
CA PRO A 94 10.16 -0.85 23.90
C PRO A 94 10.53 0.53 23.32
N GLU A 95 11.59 1.14 23.84
CA GLU A 95 12.06 2.46 23.44
C GLU A 95 12.87 2.42 22.12
N GLU A 96 13.47 1.28 21.80
CA GLU A 96 14.30 1.11 20.61
C GLU A 96 13.44 1.16 19.33
N GLU A 97 14.03 1.62 18.24
CA GLU A 97 13.41 1.46 16.92
C GLU A 97 13.23 -0.04 16.63
N ASN A 98 12.10 -0.45 16.04
CA ASN A 98 11.79 -1.86 15.82
C ASN A 98 11.65 -2.19 14.32
N VAL A 99 11.26 -3.42 14.03
CA VAL A 99 11.08 -3.95 12.67
C VAL A 99 9.71 -4.63 12.47
N TRP A 100 8.73 -4.32 13.32
CA TRP A 100 7.45 -5.05 13.33
C TRP A 100 6.67 -4.86 12.03
N THR A 101 6.64 -3.64 11.51
CA THR A 101 6.02 -3.31 10.22
C THR A 101 6.67 -4.10 9.09
N GLU A 102 8.01 -4.18 9.05
CA GLU A 102 8.72 -4.93 8.01
C GLU A 102 8.58 -6.45 8.17
N LEU A 103 8.45 -6.95 9.40
CA LEU A 103 8.10 -8.34 9.66
C LEU A 103 6.70 -8.64 9.11
N ALA A 104 5.70 -7.81 9.41
CA ALA A 104 4.36 -7.97 8.85
C ALA A 104 4.35 -7.88 7.32
N GLU A 105 5.09 -6.94 6.73
CA GLU A 105 5.27 -6.87 5.27
C GLU A 105 5.86 -8.17 4.72
N SER A 106 6.82 -8.78 5.42
CA SER A 106 7.48 -10.00 4.98
C SER A 106 6.58 -11.25 4.98
N LEU A 107 5.46 -11.24 5.72
CA LEU A 107 4.46 -12.32 5.69
C LEU A 107 3.98 -12.61 4.26
N GLY A 108 3.93 -11.60 3.38
CA GLY A 108 3.55 -11.78 1.98
C GLY A 108 4.57 -12.58 1.15
N SER A 109 5.69 -12.99 1.75
CA SER A 109 6.67 -13.89 1.13
C SER A 109 6.52 -15.35 1.61
N LEU A 110 5.66 -15.61 2.61
CA LEU A 110 5.39 -16.94 3.13
C LEU A 110 4.32 -17.67 2.29
N LEU A 111 4.09 -18.95 2.57
CA LEU A 111 3.09 -19.74 1.86
C LEU A 111 1.68 -19.29 2.26
N PHE A 112 0.84 -19.01 1.26
CA PHE A 112 -0.50 -18.46 1.45
C PHE A 112 -1.41 -19.49 2.12
N GLY A 113 -2.23 -19.05 3.08
CA GLY A 113 -3.16 -19.91 3.81
C GLY A 113 -2.52 -21.03 4.64
N SER A 114 -1.19 -21.06 4.77
CA SER A 114 -0.51 -22.05 5.60
C SER A 114 -0.80 -21.82 7.09
N PRO A 115 -0.89 -22.89 7.92
CA PRO A 115 -1.02 -22.75 9.37
C PRO A 115 0.04 -21.82 9.97
N GLU A 116 1.27 -21.91 9.48
CA GLU A 116 2.39 -21.10 9.96
C GLU A 116 2.25 -19.62 9.56
N PHE A 117 1.63 -19.30 8.42
CA PHE A 117 1.27 -17.92 8.09
C PHE A 117 0.22 -17.38 9.08
N VAL A 118 -0.83 -18.17 9.36
CA VAL A 118 -1.91 -17.77 10.26
C VAL A 118 -1.38 -17.52 11.68
N GLU A 119 -0.57 -18.44 12.20
CA GLU A 119 0.05 -18.31 13.52
C GLU A 119 0.92 -17.05 13.63
N ARG A 120 1.78 -16.79 12.64
CA ARG A 120 2.66 -15.61 12.64
C ARG A 120 1.89 -14.31 12.49
N TYR A 121 0.82 -14.30 11.69
CA TYR A 121 -0.06 -13.15 11.58
C TYR A 121 -0.72 -12.85 12.93
N GLN A 122 -1.31 -13.86 13.57
CA GLN A 122 -1.94 -13.73 14.89
C GLN A 122 -0.93 -13.27 15.96
N ALA A 123 0.29 -13.80 15.93
CA ALA A 123 1.36 -13.36 16.82
C ALA A 123 1.68 -11.86 16.64
N LEU A 124 1.66 -11.33 15.41
CA LEU A 124 1.84 -9.90 15.16
C LEU A 124 0.63 -9.07 15.61
N VAL A 125 -0.60 -9.55 15.43
CA VAL A 125 -1.82 -8.90 15.93
C VAL A 125 -1.80 -8.80 17.46
N ALA A 126 -1.49 -9.90 18.15
CA ALA A 126 -1.45 -9.95 19.61
C ALA A 126 -0.45 -8.95 20.22
N ARG A 127 0.54 -8.50 19.45
CA ARG A 127 1.52 -7.51 19.89
C ARG A 127 1.01 -6.08 19.88
N LEU A 128 -0.02 -5.76 19.09
CA LEU A 128 -0.47 -4.37 18.88
C LEU A 128 -0.66 -3.60 20.18
N ALA A 129 -1.33 -4.22 21.16
CA ALA A 129 -1.62 -3.60 22.45
C ALA A 129 -0.36 -3.22 23.27
N SER A 130 0.79 -3.83 22.98
CA SER A 130 2.07 -3.56 23.65
C SER A 130 2.96 -2.54 22.92
N LEU A 131 2.57 -2.11 21.71
CA LEU A 131 3.37 -1.21 20.89
C LEU A 131 3.05 0.25 21.18
N ARG A 132 4.00 1.14 20.87
CA ARG A 132 3.78 2.59 20.90
C ARG A 132 2.74 2.96 19.83
N VAL A 133 2.02 4.06 20.07
CA VAL A 133 0.99 4.58 19.16
C VAL A 133 1.50 4.72 17.71
N SER A 134 2.69 5.26 17.51
CA SER A 134 3.28 5.41 16.17
C SER A 134 3.53 4.07 15.48
N GLU A 135 3.92 3.04 16.24
CA GLU A 135 4.19 1.70 15.73
C GLU A 135 2.88 0.96 15.41
N GLN A 136 1.85 1.15 16.23
CA GLN A 136 0.51 0.63 15.92
C GLN A 136 -0.03 1.25 14.63
N ALA A 137 0.09 2.57 14.48
CA ALA A 137 -0.36 3.31 13.30
C ALA A 137 0.36 2.86 12.01
N GLU A 138 1.63 2.46 12.09
CA GLU A 138 2.36 1.89 10.96
C GLU A 138 2.01 0.42 10.69
N LEU A 139 1.81 -0.39 11.74
CA LEU A 139 1.62 -1.83 11.64
C LEU A 139 0.20 -2.21 11.19
N ILE A 140 -0.84 -1.54 11.67
CA ILE A 140 -2.25 -1.88 11.37
C ILE A 140 -2.54 -1.91 9.86
N PRO A 141 -2.17 -0.88 9.06
CA PRO A 141 -2.41 -0.91 7.61
C PRO A 141 -1.71 -2.08 6.91
N VAL A 142 -0.51 -2.45 7.37
CA VAL A 142 0.25 -3.57 6.81
C VAL A 142 -0.43 -4.90 7.12
N LEU A 143 -0.92 -5.08 8.36
CA LEU A 143 -1.67 -6.27 8.74
C LEU A 143 -2.97 -6.40 7.91
N CYS A 144 -3.73 -5.30 7.73
CA CYS A 144 -4.89 -5.29 6.85
C CYS A 144 -4.52 -5.78 5.44
N LEU A 145 -3.45 -5.23 4.84
CA LEU A 145 -2.99 -5.64 3.52
C LEU A 145 -2.62 -7.13 3.45
N ARG A 146 -2.17 -7.73 4.55
CA ARG A 146 -1.82 -9.15 4.60
C ARG A 146 -3.03 -10.07 4.70
N MET A 147 -4.23 -9.55 4.98
CA MET A 147 -5.46 -10.35 4.95
C MET A 147 -5.75 -11.01 3.59
N ILE A 148 -5.21 -10.49 2.49
CA ILE A 148 -5.33 -11.13 1.15
C ILE A 148 -4.67 -12.51 1.06
N HIS A 149 -3.81 -12.87 2.01
CA HIS A 149 -3.01 -14.10 1.99
C HIS A 149 -3.66 -15.24 2.81
N PHE A 150 -4.79 -14.99 3.47
CA PHE A 150 -5.58 -16.04 4.11
C PHE A 150 -6.28 -16.90 3.05
N GLY A 151 -6.47 -18.18 3.37
CA GLY A 151 -7.23 -19.15 2.59
C GLY A 151 -7.56 -20.37 3.46
N GLY A 152 -8.53 -21.18 3.02
CA GLY A 152 -9.03 -22.33 3.79
C GLY A 152 -10.53 -22.26 4.05
N SER A 153 -11.07 -23.30 4.70
CA SER A 153 -12.49 -23.42 5.06
C SER A 153 -12.88 -22.64 6.32
N ASP A 154 -11.94 -22.49 7.27
CA ASP A 154 -12.11 -21.67 8.46
C ASP A 154 -11.45 -20.31 8.19
N ASP A 155 -12.26 -19.29 7.97
CA ASP A 155 -11.80 -17.95 7.62
C ASP A 155 -11.76 -17.04 8.85
N PRO A 156 -10.58 -16.79 9.46
CA PRO A 156 -10.46 -15.94 10.64
C PRO A 156 -10.43 -14.43 10.29
N ARG A 157 -10.59 -14.07 9.01
CA ARG A 157 -10.48 -12.67 8.57
C ARG A 157 -11.50 -11.75 9.25
N PRO A 158 -12.78 -12.11 9.44
CA PRO A 158 -13.74 -11.23 10.12
C PRO A 158 -13.34 -10.90 11.55
N GLU A 159 -12.89 -11.88 12.33
CA GLU A 159 -12.49 -11.69 13.73
C GLU A 159 -11.19 -10.87 13.81
N LEU A 160 -10.22 -11.17 12.97
CA LEU A 160 -8.97 -10.41 12.89
C LEU A 160 -9.23 -8.97 12.43
N TYR A 161 -10.17 -8.77 11.53
CA TYR A 161 -10.60 -7.44 11.08
C TYR A 161 -11.22 -6.67 12.24
N ALA A 162 -12.12 -7.28 13.01
CA ALA A 162 -12.72 -6.64 14.18
C ALA A 162 -11.66 -6.19 15.21
N VAL A 163 -10.62 -7.00 15.44
CA VAL A 163 -9.49 -6.62 16.32
C VAL A 163 -8.74 -5.41 15.76
N LEU A 164 -8.34 -5.45 14.48
CA LEU A 164 -7.63 -4.33 13.85
C LEU A 164 -8.47 -3.05 13.81
N PHE A 165 -9.76 -3.19 13.54
CA PHE A 165 -10.74 -2.12 13.54
C PHE A 165 -10.83 -1.45 14.91
N GLY A 166 -11.02 -2.24 15.97
CA GLY A 166 -11.05 -1.74 17.34
C GLY A 166 -9.77 -0.99 17.73
N GLN A 167 -8.60 -1.56 17.41
CA GLN A 167 -7.31 -0.92 17.69
C GLN A 167 -7.11 0.38 16.89
N ALA A 168 -7.48 0.39 15.61
CA ALA A 168 -7.38 1.60 14.78
C ALA A 168 -8.23 2.75 15.31
N LEU A 169 -9.42 2.47 15.84
CA LEU A 169 -10.30 3.49 16.41
C LEU A 169 -9.76 4.10 17.71
N GLN A 170 -8.85 3.43 18.41
CA GLN A 170 -8.19 3.95 19.60
C GLN A 170 -6.95 4.81 19.29
N LEU A 171 -6.50 4.86 18.02
CA LEU A 171 -5.37 5.70 17.64
C LEU A 171 -5.74 7.19 17.72
N PRO A 172 -4.81 8.07 18.13
CA PRO A 172 -5.02 9.51 18.06
C PRO A 172 -5.28 9.98 16.62
N PRO A 173 -6.19 10.95 16.40
CA PRO A 173 -6.55 11.43 15.06
C PRO A 173 -5.35 11.89 14.22
N SER A 174 -4.27 12.36 14.85
CA SER A 174 -3.05 12.83 14.16
C SER A 174 -2.26 11.74 13.43
N VAL A 175 -2.53 10.45 13.69
CA VAL A 175 -1.84 9.31 13.06
C VAL A 175 -2.80 8.24 12.53
N GLN A 176 -4.11 8.47 12.63
CA GLN A 176 -5.14 7.45 12.40
C GLN A 176 -5.49 7.24 10.91
N GLY A 177 -5.13 8.19 10.03
CA GLY A 177 -5.63 8.22 8.65
C GLY A 177 -5.28 7.00 7.81
N ALA A 178 -4.06 6.48 7.93
CA ALA A 178 -3.64 5.29 7.17
C ALA A 178 -4.44 4.04 7.57
N SER A 179 -4.66 3.83 8.87
CA SER A 179 -5.43 2.69 9.39
C SER A 179 -6.88 2.77 8.96
N VAL A 180 -7.51 3.94 9.06
CA VAL A 180 -8.91 4.15 8.66
C VAL A 180 -9.10 3.89 7.17
N GLY A 181 -8.26 4.48 6.32
CA GLY A 181 -8.34 4.27 4.87
C GLY A 181 -8.14 2.81 4.48
N MET A 182 -7.18 2.12 5.11
CA MET A 182 -6.90 0.72 4.81
C MET A 182 -8.00 -0.22 5.32
N LEU A 183 -8.56 0.01 6.51
CA LEU A 183 -9.68 -0.81 7.00
C LEU A 183 -10.90 -0.66 6.09
N ALA A 184 -11.19 0.57 5.65
CA ALA A 184 -12.30 0.80 4.74
C ALA A 184 -12.12 0.02 3.43
N SER A 185 -10.90 0.02 2.89
CA SER A 185 -10.58 -0.69 1.65
C SER A 185 -10.65 -2.23 1.79
N PHE A 186 -10.51 -2.74 3.01
CA PHE A 186 -10.55 -4.17 3.33
C PHE A 186 -11.91 -4.67 3.82
N ILE A 187 -12.96 -3.86 3.78
CA ILE A 187 -14.26 -4.27 4.30
C ILE A 187 -14.89 -5.48 3.60
N TRP A 188 -14.38 -5.86 2.43
CA TRP A 188 -14.77 -7.07 1.73
C TRP A 188 -14.55 -8.35 2.54
N VAL A 189 -13.68 -8.32 3.56
CA VAL A 189 -13.46 -9.45 4.48
C VAL A 189 -14.70 -9.79 5.30
N LEU A 190 -15.63 -8.85 5.45
CA LEU A 190 -16.89 -9.06 6.14
C LEU A 190 -17.96 -9.62 5.18
N PRO A 191 -18.95 -10.38 5.70
CA PRO A 191 -20.16 -10.73 4.97
C PRO A 191 -20.83 -9.47 4.39
N GLN A 192 -21.38 -9.56 3.18
CA GLN A 192 -21.93 -8.39 2.47
C GLN A 192 -22.97 -7.61 3.29
N ALA A 193 -23.84 -8.32 4.01
CA ALA A 193 -24.88 -7.74 4.86
C ALA A 193 -24.31 -6.89 6.02
N GLU A 194 -23.07 -7.13 6.42
CA GLU A 194 -22.43 -6.47 7.57
C GLU A 194 -21.51 -5.32 7.16
N ARG A 195 -21.29 -5.08 5.85
CA ARG A 195 -20.30 -4.09 5.38
C ARG A 195 -20.72 -2.64 5.58
N LEU A 196 -22.01 -2.33 5.47
CA LEU A 196 -22.44 -0.93 5.45
C LEU A 196 -22.10 -0.19 6.76
N ALA A 197 -22.36 -0.81 7.91
CA ALA A 197 -22.17 -0.14 9.21
C ALA A 197 -20.70 0.17 9.52
N PRO A 198 -19.74 -0.77 9.40
CA PRO A 198 -18.34 -0.48 9.61
C PRO A 198 -17.77 0.50 8.57
N TYR A 199 -18.25 0.47 7.31
CA TYR A 199 -17.84 1.46 6.31
C TYR A 199 -18.27 2.87 6.71
N THR A 200 -19.54 3.02 7.07
CA THR A 200 -20.15 4.29 7.52
C THR A 200 -19.37 4.86 8.69
N GLN A 201 -19.03 4.02 9.68
CA GLN A 201 -18.22 4.44 10.83
C GLN A 201 -16.81 4.91 10.41
N LEU A 202 -16.12 4.17 9.54
CA LEU A 202 -14.79 4.55 9.06
C LEU A 202 -14.82 5.83 8.22
N ARG A 203 -15.86 6.01 7.39
CA ARG A 203 -16.10 7.26 6.67
C ARG A 203 -16.24 8.41 7.65
N ASP A 204 -17.11 8.29 8.66
CA ASP A 204 -17.32 9.38 9.64
C ASP A 204 -16.05 9.74 10.39
N VAL A 205 -15.28 8.73 10.81
CA VAL A 205 -13.97 8.94 11.42
C VAL A 205 -13.07 9.67 10.43
N ALA A 206 -12.94 9.21 9.19
CA ALA A 206 -12.10 9.84 8.17
C ALA A 206 -12.46 11.32 7.94
N LEU A 207 -13.76 11.64 7.84
CA LEU A 207 -14.24 13.01 7.63
C LEU A 207 -13.96 13.92 8.84
N SER A 208 -13.85 13.35 10.04
CA SER A 208 -13.48 14.07 11.26
C SER A 208 -11.97 14.28 11.46
N LEU A 209 -11.12 13.63 10.65
CA LEU A 209 -9.67 13.72 10.80
C LEU A 209 -9.13 15.13 10.48
N PRO A 210 -7.98 15.50 11.07
CA PRO A 210 -7.19 16.66 10.62
C PRO A 210 -6.82 16.53 9.14
N ASP A 211 -6.63 17.66 8.46
CA ASP A 211 -6.37 17.70 7.01
C ASP A 211 -5.10 16.92 6.63
N GLU A 212 -4.08 16.87 7.50
CA GLU A 212 -2.87 16.08 7.31
C GLU A 212 -3.13 14.56 7.25
N GLN A 213 -4.21 14.08 7.85
CA GLN A 213 -4.58 12.66 7.88
C GLN A 213 -5.77 12.34 6.97
N LEU A 214 -6.61 13.32 6.68
CA LEU A 214 -7.77 13.19 5.80
C LEU A 214 -7.39 12.64 4.42
N GLY A 215 -6.44 13.27 3.73
CA GLY A 215 -6.02 12.81 2.41
C GLY A 215 -5.32 11.44 2.42
N VAL A 216 -4.82 10.98 3.57
CA VAL A 216 -4.29 9.63 3.74
C VAL A 216 -5.44 8.62 3.82
N ALA A 217 -6.49 8.91 4.58
CA ALA A 217 -7.68 8.06 4.69
C ALA A 217 -8.49 7.99 3.38
N LEU A 218 -8.70 9.15 2.73
CA LEU A 218 -9.45 9.26 1.47
C LEU A 218 -8.84 8.45 0.32
N ARG A 219 -7.56 8.07 0.41
CA ARG A 219 -6.96 7.18 -0.59
C ARG A 219 -7.59 5.79 -0.59
N GLY A 220 -8.01 5.27 0.56
CA GLY A 220 -8.52 3.90 0.71
C GLY A 220 -10.04 3.79 0.76
N LEU A 221 -10.74 4.86 1.19
CA LEU A 221 -12.20 4.87 1.25
C LEU A 221 -12.92 4.47 -0.05
N PRO A 222 -12.53 4.97 -1.24
CA PRO A 222 -13.20 4.61 -2.49
C PRO A 222 -13.18 3.11 -2.80
N GLU A 223 -12.14 2.39 -2.39
CA GLU A 223 -12.12 0.93 -2.55
C GLU A 223 -13.22 0.29 -1.71
N GLY A 224 -13.36 0.69 -0.44
CA GLY A 224 -14.39 0.19 0.46
C GLY A 224 -15.80 0.45 -0.05
N LEU A 225 -16.03 1.65 -0.58
CA LEU A 225 -17.30 2.08 -1.16
C LEU A 225 -17.76 1.12 -2.26
N THR A 226 -16.87 0.74 -3.16
CA THR A 226 -17.20 -0.19 -4.26
C THR A 226 -17.47 -1.62 -3.81
N ARG A 227 -17.24 -1.96 -2.52
CA ARG A 227 -17.61 -3.25 -1.92
C ARG A 227 -19.01 -3.25 -1.29
N LEU A 228 -19.65 -2.09 -1.21
CA LEU A 228 -21.03 -1.94 -0.78
C LEU A 228 -22.01 -2.30 -1.92
N PRO A 229 -23.26 -2.64 -1.60
CA PRO A 229 -24.34 -2.67 -2.60
C PRO A 229 -24.43 -1.35 -3.39
N SER A 230 -24.74 -1.44 -4.69
CA SER A 230 -24.68 -0.29 -5.62
C SER A 230 -25.60 0.86 -5.25
N GLU A 231 -26.73 0.57 -4.60
CA GLU A 231 -27.70 1.55 -4.12
C GLU A 231 -27.11 2.57 -3.14
N HIS A 232 -25.99 2.26 -2.50
CA HIS A 232 -25.30 3.17 -1.59
C HIS A 232 -24.23 4.04 -2.27
N HIS A 233 -23.75 3.67 -3.46
CA HIS A 233 -22.56 4.29 -4.06
C HIS A 233 -22.73 5.80 -4.28
N ALA A 234 -23.87 6.22 -4.83
CA ALA A 234 -24.13 7.63 -5.12
C ALA A 234 -24.17 8.48 -3.84
N HIS A 235 -24.87 8.00 -2.81
CA HIS A 235 -24.97 8.68 -1.52
C HIS A 235 -23.60 8.80 -0.85
N GLU A 236 -22.85 7.70 -0.78
CA GLU A 236 -21.55 7.70 -0.12
C GLU A 236 -20.52 8.57 -0.85
N LEU A 237 -20.54 8.62 -2.18
CA LEU A 237 -19.67 9.54 -2.94
C LEU A 237 -20.02 11.01 -2.69
N GLN A 238 -21.31 11.34 -2.62
CA GLN A 238 -21.77 12.70 -2.32
C GLN A 238 -21.26 13.19 -0.95
N LEU A 239 -21.24 12.31 0.06
CA LEU A 239 -20.72 12.64 1.39
C LEU A 239 -19.21 12.96 1.40
N LEU A 240 -18.45 12.50 0.40
CA LEU A 240 -17.02 12.77 0.30
C LEU A 240 -16.72 14.16 -0.32
N GLU A 241 -17.64 14.77 -1.07
CA GLU A 241 -17.41 16.03 -1.79
C GLU A 241 -16.81 17.14 -0.92
N PRO A 242 -17.37 17.46 0.27
CA PRO A 242 -16.84 18.54 1.09
C PRO A 242 -15.43 18.26 1.59
N ALA A 243 -15.10 16.99 1.82
CA ALA A 243 -13.77 16.58 2.27
C ALA A 243 -12.71 16.68 1.17
N LEU A 244 -13.08 16.52 -0.10
CA LEU A 244 -12.13 16.70 -1.21
C LEU A 244 -11.58 18.14 -1.27
N LEU A 245 -12.36 19.13 -0.85
CA LEU A 245 -11.94 20.54 -0.79
C LEU A 245 -10.89 20.81 0.29
N ARG A 246 -10.84 19.97 1.34
CA ARG A 246 -9.89 20.07 2.46
C ARG A 246 -8.55 19.38 2.14
N VAL A 247 -8.45 18.65 1.03
CA VAL A 247 -7.23 17.89 0.71
C VAL A 247 -6.06 18.83 0.42
N LEU A 248 -5.01 18.69 1.24
CA LEU A 248 -3.78 19.45 1.11
C LEU A 248 -3.10 19.20 -0.24
N PRO A 249 -2.45 20.20 -0.87
CA PRO A 249 -1.82 20.06 -2.18
C PRO A 249 -0.89 18.84 -2.31
N ALA A 250 -0.11 18.55 -1.27
CA ALA A 250 0.83 17.40 -1.25
C ALA A 250 0.13 16.03 -1.34
N GLN A 251 -1.16 15.96 -1.03
CA GLN A 251 -1.94 14.72 -0.99
C GLN A 251 -2.89 14.57 -2.19
N ARG A 252 -3.11 15.62 -2.97
CA ARG A 252 -4.12 15.60 -4.04
C ARG A 252 -3.89 14.50 -5.08
N ALA A 253 -2.65 14.26 -5.48
CA ALA A 253 -2.33 13.22 -6.46
C ALA A 253 -2.60 11.80 -5.95
N GLN A 254 -2.41 11.53 -4.65
CA GLN A 254 -2.72 10.22 -4.08
C GLN A 254 -4.22 10.02 -3.85
N VAL A 255 -4.97 11.08 -3.49
CA VAL A 255 -6.43 11.02 -3.36
C VAL A 255 -7.08 10.85 -4.74
N ALA A 256 -6.63 11.61 -5.73
CA ALA A 256 -7.05 11.45 -7.12
C ALA A 256 -6.84 10.01 -7.61
N LEU A 257 -5.66 9.43 -7.32
CA LEU A 257 -5.41 8.03 -7.65
C LEU A 257 -6.41 7.09 -6.95
N GLY A 258 -6.65 7.26 -5.65
CA GLY A 258 -7.58 6.42 -4.88
C GLY A 258 -9.01 6.44 -5.45
N LEU A 259 -9.52 7.63 -5.79
CA LEU A 259 -10.82 7.80 -6.45
C LEU A 259 -10.88 7.05 -7.78
N LEU A 260 -9.85 7.19 -8.63
CA LEU A 260 -9.84 6.65 -9.99
C LEU A 260 -9.57 5.13 -10.07
N MET A 261 -8.91 4.53 -9.08
CA MET A 261 -8.52 3.11 -9.10
C MET A 261 -9.72 2.17 -9.26
N TYR A 262 -10.86 2.51 -8.66
CA TYR A 262 -12.04 1.63 -8.60
C TYR A 262 -13.23 2.13 -9.42
N ALA A 263 -13.00 3.12 -10.30
CA ALA A 263 -14.05 3.66 -11.16
C ALA A 263 -14.74 2.58 -12.02
N TYR A 264 -14.03 1.52 -12.41
CA TYR A 264 -14.60 0.43 -13.20
C TYR A 264 -15.77 -0.32 -12.52
N SER A 265 -15.89 -0.22 -11.19
CA SER A 265 -16.94 -0.88 -10.40
C SER A 265 -18.20 -0.02 -10.20
N LEU A 266 -18.25 1.16 -10.82
CA LEU A 266 -19.35 2.12 -10.71
C LEU A 266 -20.17 2.17 -12.01
N ASP A 267 -21.42 2.64 -11.92
CA ASP A 267 -22.21 2.99 -13.10
C ASP A 267 -21.62 4.21 -13.85
N ASP A 268 -22.05 4.40 -15.10
CA ASP A 268 -21.48 5.40 -16.00
C ASP A 268 -21.60 6.84 -15.47
N ALA A 269 -22.68 7.17 -14.75
CA ALA A 269 -22.86 8.51 -14.18
C ALA A 269 -21.85 8.75 -13.05
N LEU A 270 -21.68 7.76 -12.18
CA LEU A 270 -20.71 7.80 -11.09
C LEU A 270 -19.26 7.72 -11.59
N VAL A 271 -18.97 6.96 -12.65
CA VAL A 271 -17.66 6.96 -13.32
C VAL A 271 -17.31 8.36 -13.77
N LYS A 272 -18.22 9.03 -14.48
CA LYS A 272 -18.01 10.41 -14.95
C LYS A 272 -17.72 11.34 -13.78
N TRP A 273 -18.53 11.27 -12.72
CA TRP A 273 -18.35 12.07 -11.52
C TRP A 273 -16.98 11.83 -10.88
N VAL A 274 -16.57 10.57 -10.70
CA VAL A 274 -15.29 10.20 -10.07
C VAL A 274 -14.11 10.70 -10.90
N TRP A 275 -14.21 10.64 -12.23
CA TRP A 275 -13.19 11.22 -13.11
C TRP A 275 -13.11 12.74 -12.98
N GLN A 276 -14.24 13.43 -12.89
CA GLN A 276 -14.28 14.88 -12.71
C GLN A 276 -13.66 15.31 -11.37
N GLN A 277 -14.05 14.65 -10.27
CA GLN A 277 -13.50 14.96 -8.94
C GLN A 277 -12.04 14.55 -8.80
N GLY A 278 -11.64 13.38 -9.34
CA GLY A 278 -10.25 12.94 -9.34
C GLY A 278 -9.34 13.89 -10.11
N LEU A 279 -9.78 14.39 -11.27
CA LEU A 279 -9.03 15.35 -12.07
C LEU A 279 -9.05 16.76 -11.47
N SER A 280 -10.14 17.20 -10.85
CA SER A 280 -10.22 18.53 -10.22
C SER A 280 -9.20 18.71 -9.09
N LEU A 281 -8.89 17.63 -8.35
CA LEU A 281 -7.79 17.60 -7.37
C LEU A 281 -6.42 17.90 -7.99
N LEU A 282 -6.23 17.65 -9.29
CA LEU A 282 -4.97 17.93 -9.98
C LEU A 282 -4.90 19.34 -10.58
N ASN A 283 -5.94 20.17 -10.40
CA ASN A 283 -5.93 21.54 -10.90
C ASN A 283 -4.72 22.32 -10.35
N GLY A 284 -3.96 22.93 -11.26
CA GLY A 284 -2.74 23.67 -10.95
C GLY A 284 -1.48 22.80 -10.71
N ALA A 285 -1.57 21.47 -10.73
CA ALA A 285 -0.41 20.58 -10.52
C ALA A 285 0.40 20.28 -11.81
N GLY A 286 -0.10 20.72 -12.98
CA GLY A 286 0.57 20.63 -14.28
C GLY A 286 0.60 19.23 -14.92
N GLU A 287 1.24 19.12 -16.09
CA GLU A 287 1.29 17.89 -16.91
C GLU A 287 1.86 16.68 -16.17
N ALA A 288 2.94 16.89 -15.41
CA ALA A 288 3.64 15.81 -14.72
C ALA A 288 2.75 15.09 -13.68
N ALA A 289 1.86 15.83 -13.02
CA ALA A 289 0.95 15.24 -12.03
C ALA A 289 -0.08 14.31 -12.70
N LEU A 290 -0.67 14.75 -13.81
CA LEU A 290 -1.60 13.92 -14.60
C LEU A 290 -0.90 12.66 -15.11
N CYS A 291 0.27 12.81 -15.75
CA CYS A 291 1.04 11.68 -16.27
C CYS A 291 1.43 10.67 -15.17
N ASN A 292 1.77 11.15 -13.97
CA ASN A 292 2.07 10.28 -12.83
C ASN A 292 0.85 9.46 -12.41
N VAL A 293 -0.32 10.09 -12.22
CA VAL A 293 -1.55 9.40 -11.84
C VAL A 293 -1.95 8.36 -12.89
N LEU A 294 -1.98 8.73 -14.17
CA LEU A 294 -2.31 7.81 -15.27
C LEU A 294 -1.32 6.64 -15.38
N SER A 295 -0.01 6.91 -15.22
CA SER A 295 1.02 5.86 -15.24
C SER A 295 0.85 4.88 -14.07
N ARG A 296 0.45 5.36 -12.89
CA ARG A 296 0.18 4.51 -11.72
C ARG A 296 -1.09 3.69 -11.89
N LEU A 297 -2.16 4.28 -12.43
CA LEU A 297 -3.40 3.56 -12.76
C LEU A 297 -3.13 2.43 -13.77
N ARG A 298 -2.34 2.72 -14.81
CA ARG A 298 -1.88 1.71 -15.78
C ARG A 298 -1.01 0.63 -15.12
N GLY A 299 0.00 1.05 -14.35
CA GLY A 299 0.96 0.12 -13.73
C GLY A 299 0.31 -0.87 -12.77
N ALA A 300 -0.82 -0.51 -12.16
CA ALA A 300 -1.63 -1.39 -11.34
C ALA A 300 -2.77 -2.10 -12.10
N GLY A 301 -2.90 -1.87 -13.41
CA GLY A 301 -3.88 -2.54 -14.27
C GLY A 301 -5.30 -1.98 -14.23
N TRP A 302 -5.57 -0.91 -13.48
CA TRP A 302 -6.93 -0.41 -13.25
C TRP A 302 -7.61 0.15 -14.50
N LEU A 303 -6.85 0.81 -15.38
CA LEU A 303 -7.39 1.32 -16.65
C LEU A 303 -7.87 0.21 -17.59
N ASN A 304 -7.31 -0.99 -17.46
CA ASN A 304 -7.69 -2.14 -18.28
C ASN A 304 -9.02 -2.77 -17.84
N ASN A 305 -9.47 -2.47 -16.62
CA ASN A 305 -10.74 -2.96 -16.08
C ASN A 305 -11.94 -2.12 -16.55
N LEU A 306 -11.70 -0.93 -17.11
CA LEU A 306 -12.76 -0.10 -17.66
C LEU A 306 -13.33 -0.73 -18.94
N ASN A 307 -14.65 -0.86 -19.00
CA ASN A 307 -15.33 -1.25 -20.22
C ASN A 307 -15.19 -0.14 -21.29
N ASP A 308 -15.56 -0.42 -22.54
CA ASP A 308 -15.38 0.53 -23.65
C ASP A 308 -16.11 1.86 -23.44
N HIS A 309 -17.29 1.83 -22.82
CA HIS A 309 -18.07 3.03 -22.54
C HIS A 309 -17.42 3.88 -21.44
N GLN A 310 -17.10 3.28 -20.30
CA GLN A 310 -16.39 3.91 -19.19
C GLN A 310 -15.03 4.47 -19.64
N TRP A 311 -14.33 3.77 -20.53
CA TRP A 311 -13.09 4.26 -21.11
C TRP A 311 -13.29 5.50 -21.99
N ASN A 312 -14.38 5.55 -22.77
CA ASN A 312 -14.72 6.74 -23.55
C ASN A 312 -15.07 7.94 -22.65
N ILE A 313 -15.77 7.70 -21.53
CA ILE A 313 -16.00 8.72 -20.49
C ILE A 313 -14.65 9.23 -19.96
N ALA A 314 -13.77 8.34 -19.51
CA ALA A 314 -12.46 8.69 -18.97
C ALA A 314 -11.64 9.55 -19.94
N LYS A 315 -11.55 9.15 -21.23
CA LYS A 315 -10.86 9.95 -22.27
C LYS A 315 -11.48 11.33 -22.44
N GLY A 316 -12.81 11.41 -22.43
CA GLY A 316 -13.54 12.67 -22.51
C GLY A 316 -13.21 13.61 -21.35
N GLU A 317 -13.22 13.10 -20.11
CA GLU A 317 -12.88 13.91 -18.94
C GLU A 317 -11.39 14.32 -18.92
N ILE A 318 -10.47 13.43 -19.31
CA ILE A 318 -9.03 13.75 -19.44
C ILE A 318 -8.82 14.88 -20.46
N THR A 319 -9.49 14.82 -21.61
CA THR A 319 -9.38 15.84 -22.66
C THR A 319 -9.86 17.21 -22.14
N ARG A 320 -11.05 17.24 -21.53
CA ARG A 320 -11.60 18.48 -20.95
C ARG A 320 -10.71 19.05 -19.84
N PHE A 321 -10.12 18.20 -19.01
CA PHE A 321 -9.18 18.64 -17.98
C PHE A 321 -7.94 19.31 -18.56
N MET A 322 -7.34 18.72 -19.61
CA MET A 322 -6.17 19.31 -20.28
C MET A 322 -6.49 20.65 -20.94
N GLU A 323 -7.69 20.77 -21.52
CA GLU A 323 -8.20 22.02 -22.09
C GLU A 323 -8.36 23.11 -21.02
N ALA A 324 -9.07 22.79 -19.94
CA ALA A 324 -9.33 23.71 -18.84
C ALA A 324 -8.04 24.18 -18.13
N ASN A 325 -7.04 23.30 -18.03
CA ASN A 325 -5.73 23.63 -17.44
C ASN A 325 -4.72 24.18 -18.47
N GLN A 326 -5.17 24.52 -19.68
CA GLN A 326 -4.36 25.16 -20.73
C GLN A 326 -3.06 24.41 -21.06
N PHE A 327 -3.13 23.07 -21.12
CA PHE A 327 -1.98 22.28 -21.52
C PHE A 327 -1.55 22.68 -22.93
N SER A 328 -0.25 22.75 -23.19
CA SER A 328 0.28 23.05 -24.52
C SER A 328 -0.14 21.98 -25.55
N GLU A 329 -0.29 22.36 -26.82
CA GLU A 329 -0.62 21.41 -27.89
C GLU A 329 0.34 20.20 -27.96
N PRO A 330 1.67 20.38 -27.82
CA PRO A 330 2.58 19.23 -27.74
C PRO A 330 2.32 18.31 -26.54
N ALA A 331 1.92 18.87 -25.39
CA ALA A 331 1.57 18.07 -24.21
C ALA A 331 0.28 17.28 -24.42
N ARG A 332 -0.76 17.91 -25.00
CA ARG A 332 -2.03 17.26 -25.34
C ARG A 332 -1.80 16.11 -26.31
N ALA A 333 -1.03 16.35 -27.38
CA ALA A 333 -0.69 15.34 -28.37
C ALA A 333 0.02 14.13 -27.74
N ARG A 334 1.06 14.36 -26.91
CA ARG A 334 1.76 13.26 -26.22
C ARG A 334 0.84 12.40 -25.35
N ILE A 335 -0.06 13.04 -24.59
CA ILE A 335 -0.99 12.32 -23.72
C ILE A 335 -2.02 11.55 -24.55
N GLN A 336 -2.54 12.15 -25.62
CA GLN A 336 -3.47 11.51 -26.55
C GLN A 336 -2.83 10.31 -27.27
N ASP A 337 -1.59 10.44 -27.74
CA ASP A 337 -0.82 9.36 -28.37
C ASP A 337 -0.54 8.20 -27.37
N SER A 338 -0.52 8.51 -26.08
CA SER A 338 -0.33 7.52 -25.01
C SER A 338 -1.62 6.78 -24.64
N VAL A 339 -2.80 7.22 -25.10
CA VAL A 339 -4.10 6.63 -24.76
C VAL A 339 -4.18 5.12 -25.09
N PRO A 340 -3.77 4.64 -26.28
CA PRO A 340 -3.74 3.20 -26.56
C PRO A 340 -2.81 2.43 -25.62
N TRP A 341 -1.67 3.03 -25.25
CA TRP A 341 -0.73 2.44 -24.30
C TRP A 341 -1.26 2.41 -22.87
N LEU A 342 -2.04 3.42 -22.45
CA LEU A 342 -2.65 3.49 -21.12
C LEU A 342 -3.63 2.34 -20.87
N ARG A 343 -4.29 1.84 -21.91
CA ARG A 343 -5.24 0.72 -21.85
C ARG A 343 -4.63 -0.64 -22.24
N SER A 344 -3.32 -0.71 -22.49
CA SER A 344 -2.67 -1.98 -22.78
C SER A 344 -2.36 -2.75 -21.49
N ARG A 345 -2.33 -4.09 -21.56
CA ARG A 345 -1.87 -4.92 -20.43
C ARG A 345 -0.46 -4.48 -20.03
N ALA A 346 -0.26 -4.22 -18.74
CA ALA A 346 1.07 -3.99 -18.20
C ALA A 346 1.90 -5.27 -18.41
N HIS A 347 3.08 -5.12 -19.02
CA HIS A 347 4.03 -6.21 -19.28
C HIS A 347 4.90 -6.50 -18.06
#